data_AF-A0A7W9BMI3-F1
#
_entry.id   AF-A0A7W9BMI3-F1
#
_cell.length_a   1.000
_cell.length_b   1.000
_cell.length_c   1.000
_cell.angle_alpha   90.00
_cell.angle_beta   90.00
_cell.angle_gamma   90.00
#
_symmetry.space_group_name_H-M   'P 1'
#
loop_
_entity.id
_entity.type
_entity.pdbx_description
1 polymer ?
#
loop_
_entity_poly.entity_id
_entity_poly.type
_entity_poly.pdbx_seq_one_letter_code
_entity_poly.pdbx_strand_id
1 'polypeptide(L)'
;MLQLLEEHLNEKGIRAISLKDLQGLFVDDLKIGVNRIRHLMPELGWSAVSVKWGGVDHSRAVWLRPDHQLSNGEIFGPGGFRAKFDGKTSEGIEQPFDLIDAKEVTY
;
A
#
# COMPACT_ATOMS: atom_id res chain seq x y z
N MET A 1 20.72 1.89 7.61
CA MET A 1 19.90 2.46 6.52
C MET A 1 18.65 1.60 6.27
N LEU A 2 18.77 0.28 6.11
CA LEU A 2 17.63 -0.64 6.11
C LEU A 2 16.76 -0.53 7.37
N GLN A 3 17.39 -0.43 8.55
CA GLN A 3 16.67 -0.28 9.83
C GLN A 3 15.83 1.00 9.91
N LEU A 4 16.34 2.14 9.41
CA LEU A 4 15.59 3.40 9.37
C LEU A 4 14.38 3.31 8.42
N LEU A 5 14.56 2.63 7.30
CA LEU A 5 13.48 2.36 6.35
C LEU A 5 12.40 1.46 6.98
N GLU A 6 12.82 0.39 7.66
CA GLU A 6 11.89 -0.50 8.37
C GLU A 6 11.13 0.25 9.47
N GLU A 7 11.84 1.03 10.30
CA GLU A 7 11.27 1.81 11.39
C GLU A 7 10.24 2.81 10.86
N HIS A 8 10.57 3.55 9.80
CA HIS A 8 9.65 4.52 9.20
C HIS A 8 8.41 3.86 8.57
N LEU A 9 8.58 2.70 7.93
CA LEU A 9 7.45 1.92 7.40
C LEU A 9 6.56 1.38 8.52
N ASN A 10 7.17 0.96 9.63
CA ASN A 10 6.47 0.42 10.80
C ASN A 10 5.78 1.51 11.62
N GLU A 11 6.41 2.68 11.79
CA GLU A 11 5.80 3.88 12.41
C GLU A 11 4.55 4.34 11.65
N LYS A 12 4.59 4.30 10.32
CA LYS A 12 3.40 4.62 9.49
C LYS A 12 2.41 3.46 9.40
N GLY A 13 2.72 2.29 9.97
CA GLY A 13 1.87 1.10 9.89
C GLY A 13 1.59 0.63 8.46
N ILE A 14 2.48 0.90 7.50
CA ILE A 14 2.20 0.63 6.09
C ILE A 14 2.23 -0.89 5.85
N ARG A 15 1.12 -1.42 5.33
CA ARG A 15 0.97 -2.85 5.01
C ARG A 15 1.16 -3.13 3.52
N ALA A 16 0.70 -2.21 2.69
CA ALA A 16 0.84 -2.28 1.24
C ALA A 16 1.02 -0.88 0.67
N ILE A 17 1.90 -0.75 -0.33
CA ILE A 17 2.18 0.54 -0.96
C ILE A 17 2.57 0.39 -2.42
N SER A 18 1.98 1.22 -3.27
CA SER A 18 2.30 1.23 -4.69
C SER A 18 3.68 1.84 -4.92
N LEU A 19 4.40 1.41 -5.96
CA LEU A 19 5.71 1.99 -6.27
C LEU A 19 5.66 3.52 -6.43
N LYS A 20 4.57 4.07 -6.96
CA LYS A 20 4.39 5.52 -7.13
C LYS A 20 4.26 6.25 -5.79
N ASP A 21 3.41 5.75 -4.90
CA ASP A 21 3.22 6.35 -3.57
C ASP A 21 4.46 6.16 -2.70
N LEU A 22 5.10 5.00 -2.82
CA LEU A 22 6.41 4.71 -2.25
C LEU A 22 7.44 5.75 -2.74
N GLN A 23 7.57 5.97 -4.04
CA GLN A 23 8.46 7.02 -4.54
C GLN A 23 8.12 8.39 -3.95
N GLY A 24 6.85 8.75 -3.82
CA GLY A 24 6.42 10.00 -3.19
C GLY A 24 6.91 10.13 -1.74
N LEU A 25 6.64 9.13 -0.90
CA LEU A 25 7.09 9.13 0.50
C LEU A 25 8.61 9.18 0.62
N PHE A 26 9.33 8.40 -0.20
CA PHE A 26 10.77 8.19 -0.05
C PHE A 26 11.62 9.30 -0.69
N VAL A 27 11.12 9.94 -1.75
CA VAL A 27 11.76 11.11 -2.33
C VAL A 27 11.61 12.32 -1.42
N ASP A 28 10.43 12.49 -0.81
CA ASP A 28 10.12 13.63 0.05
C ASP A 28 10.82 13.52 1.42
N ASP A 29 10.74 12.36 2.07
CA ASP A 29 11.20 12.17 3.45
C ASP A 29 12.70 11.81 3.54
N LEU A 30 13.19 10.93 2.65
CA LEU A 30 14.57 10.42 2.71
C LEU A 30 15.47 10.82 1.53
N LYS A 31 14.93 11.52 0.50
CA LYS A 31 15.65 11.84 -0.75
C LYS A 31 16.33 10.63 -1.40
N ILE A 32 15.74 9.44 -1.24
CA ILE A 32 16.31 8.21 -1.78
C ILE A 32 15.84 8.01 -3.22
N GLY A 33 16.79 7.75 -4.12
CA GLY A 33 16.49 7.45 -5.51
C GLY A 33 15.69 6.15 -5.65
N VAL A 34 14.68 6.17 -6.54
CA VAL A 34 13.77 5.05 -6.87
C VAL A 34 14.50 3.72 -7.07
N ASN A 35 15.67 3.76 -7.69
CA ASN A 35 16.44 2.56 -7.99
C ASN A 35 16.86 1.83 -6.71
N ARG A 36 17.23 2.59 -5.68
CA ARG A 36 17.68 2.04 -4.40
C ARG A 36 16.52 1.42 -3.62
N ILE A 37 15.33 2.01 -3.67
CA ILE A 37 14.13 1.48 -3.02
C ILE A 37 13.79 0.07 -3.53
N ARG A 38 13.93 -0.17 -4.84
CA ARG A 38 13.68 -1.51 -5.44
C ARG A 38 14.63 -2.59 -4.93
N HIS A 39 15.82 -2.21 -4.45
CA HIS A 39 16.76 -3.15 -3.83
C HIS A 39 16.52 -3.27 -2.32
N LEU A 40 16.16 -2.18 -1.64
CA LEU A 40 15.92 -2.18 -0.19
C LEU A 40 14.65 -2.94 0.21
N MET A 41 13.60 -2.88 -0.60
CA MET A 41 12.33 -3.59 -0.35
C MET A 41 12.49 -5.12 -0.22
N PRO A 42 13.11 -5.84 -1.17
CA PRO A 42 13.34 -7.27 -1.01
C PRO A 42 14.30 -7.60 0.13
N GLU A 43 15.25 -6.72 0.47
CA GLU A 43 16.11 -6.89 1.65
C GLU A 43 15.34 -6.81 2.98
N LEU A 44 14.19 -6.14 3.01
CA LEU A 44 13.25 -6.12 4.13
C LEU A 44 12.26 -7.29 4.13
N GLY A 45 12.36 -8.19 3.15
CA GLY A 45 11.40 -9.29 2.98
C GLY A 45 10.07 -8.86 2.36
N TRP A 46 9.96 -7.65 1.81
CA TRP A 46 8.77 -7.21 1.10
C TRP A 46 8.71 -7.84 -0.29
N SER A 47 7.50 -8.18 -0.72
CA SER A 47 7.24 -8.82 -2.02
C SER A 47 6.57 -7.83 -2.97
N ALA A 48 7.10 -7.71 -4.19
CA ALA A 48 6.45 -6.95 -5.25
C ALA A 48 5.40 -7.81 -5.96
N VAL A 49 4.16 -7.32 -5.98
CA VAL A 49 3.05 -7.92 -6.71
C VAL A 49 2.56 -6.92 -7.75
N SER A 50 2.37 -7.38 -8.98
CA SER A 50 1.75 -6.56 -10.03
C SER A 50 0.26 -6.81 -10.02
N VAL A 51 -0.54 -5.78 -9.71
CA VAL A 51 -1.99 -5.92 -9.65
C VAL A 51 -2.67 -4.69 -10.24
N LYS A 52 -3.88 -4.89 -10.77
CA LYS A 52 -4.80 -3.83 -11.19
C LYS A 52 -5.77 -3.57 -10.02
N TRP A 53 -5.94 -2.31 -9.64
CA TRP A 53 -6.88 -1.88 -8.59
C TRP A 53 -7.69 -0.67 -9.04
N GLY A 54 -8.81 -0.42 -8.34
CA GLY A 54 -9.90 0.48 -8.72
C GLY A 54 -9.50 1.71 -9.55
N GLY A 55 -9.98 1.76 -10.79
CA GLY A 55 -9.82 2.93 -11.68
C GLY A 55 -8.45 3.09 -12.36
N VAL A 56 -7.45 2.27 -12.03
CA VAL A 56 -6.15 2.28 -12.73
C VAL A 56 -6.19 1.28 -13.89
N ASP A 57 -6.07 1.76 -15.13
CA ASP A 57 -6.18 0.89 -16.31
C ASP A 57 -5.03 -0.13 -16.47
N HIS A 58 -3.88 0.16 -15.85
CA HIS A 58 -2.66 -0.64 -15.94
C HIS A 58 -2.26 -1.29 -14.63
N SER A 59 -1.81 -2.54 -14.69
CA SER A 59 -1.18 -3.23 -13.57
C SER A 59 0.05 -2.45 -13.10
N ARG A 60 0.15 -2.19 -11.80
CA ARG A 60 1.29 -1.50 -11.19
C ARG A 60 1.93 -2.38 -10.13
N ALA A 61 3.23 -2.19 -9.94
CA ALA A 61 3.97 -2.84 -8.87
C ALA A 61 3.55 -2.27 -7.52
N VAL A 62 3.07 -3.14 -6.66
CA VAL A 62 2.71 -2.88 -5.27
C VAL A 62 3.62 -3.71 -4.39
N TRP A 63 4.24 -3.06 -3.41
CA TRP A 63 5.06 -3.72 -2.41
C TRP A 63 4.18 -4.09 -1.23
N LEU A 64 4.26 -5.36 -0.83
CA LEU A 64 3.52 -5.93 0.28
C LEU A 64 4.46 -6.39 1.37
N ARG A 65 4.07 -6.07 2.60
CA ARG A 65 4.73 -6.57 3.79
C ARG A 65 4.60 -8.11 3.83
N PRO A 66 5.63 -8.84 4.30
CA PRO A 66 5.48 -10.26 4.58
C PRO A 66 4.28 -10.44 5.52
N ASP A 67 3.49 -11.49 5.29
CA ASP A 67 2.21 -11.81 5.96
C ASP A 67 0.93 -11.21 5.35
N HIS A 68 1.04 -10.27 4.38
CA HIS A 68 -0.13 -9.72 3.68
C HIS A 68 -0.12 -10.09 2.20
N GLN A 69 -1.30 -10.36 1.65
CA GLN A 69 -1.51 -10.65 0.23
C GLN A 69 -2.34 -9.57 -0.42
N LEU A 70 -2.10 -9.29 -1.69
CA LEU A 70 -2.91 -8.38 -2.49
C LEU A 70 -3.38 -9.12 -3.72
N SER A 71 -4.69 -9.15 -3.93
CA SER A 71 -5.28 -9.74 -5.12
C SER A 71 -6.41 -8.87 -5.62
N ASN A 72 -6.42 -8.57 -6.92
CA ASN A 72 -7.45 -7.76 -7.57
C ASN A 72 -7.72 -6.37 -6.93
N GLY A 73 -6.71 -5.76 -6.30
CA GLY A 73 -6.88 -4.51 -5.57
C GLY A 73 -7.51 -4.65 -4.19
N GLU A 74 -7.54 -5.85 -3.63
CA GLU A 74 -7.99 -6.16 -2.28
C GLU A 74 -6.81 -6.73 -1.48
N ILE A 75 -6.56 -6.15 -0.30
CA ILE A 75 -5.56 -6.64 0.66
C ILE A 75 -6.21 -7.70 1.53
N PHE A 76 -5.59 -8.86 1.58
CA PHE A 76 -5.92 -9.98 2.43
C PHE A 76 -4.87 -10.06 3.54
N GLY A 77 -5.33 -9.98 4.79
CA GLY A 77 -4.49 -10.17 5.97
C GLY A 77 -4.82 -11.47 6.72
N PRO A 78 -3.96 -11.90 7.66
CA PRO A 78 -4.27 -13.00 8.57
C PRO A 78 -5.56 -12.68 9.34
N GLY A 79 -6.41 -13.68 9.55
CA GLY A 79 -7.68 -13.51 10.27
C GLY A 79 -8.87 -13.05 9.42
N GLY A 80 -8.75 -13.07 8.09
CA GLY A 80 -9.85 -12.73 7.18
C GLY A 80 -10.04 -11.23 6.96
N PHE A 81 -9.04 -10.42 7.31
CA PHE A 81 -9.01 -9.00 7.02
C PHE A 81 -9.05 -8.76 5.50
N ARG A 82 -10.02 -7.96 5.02
CA ARG A 82 -10.15 -7.55 3.62
C ARG A 82 -10.30 -6.03 3.55
N ALA A 83 -9.39 -5.37 2.86
CA ALA A 83 -9.44 -3.93 2.63
C ALA A 83 -9.22 -3.61 1.14
N LYS A 84 -9.93 -2.62 0.61
CA LYS A 84 -9.64 -2.13 -0.75
C LYS A 84 -8.34 -1.35 -0.76
N PHE A 85 -7.53 -1.60 -1.78
CA PHE A 85 -6.28 -0.91 -2.01
C PHE A 85 -6.50 0.27 -2.96
N ASP A 86 -6.26 1.49 -2.46
CA ASP A 86 -6.30 2.73 -3.23
C ASP A 86 -4.91 3.39 -3.32
N GLY A 87 -3.87 2.58 -3.49
CA GLY A 87 -2.50 3.07 -3.72
C GLY A 87 -1.58 3.12 -2.49
N LYS A 88 -2.13 3.26 -1.28
CA LYS A 88 -1.43 3.04 0.00
C LYS A 88 -2.40 2.59 1.10
N THR A 89 -1.94 1.72 1.99
CA THR A 89 -2.73 1.27 3.16
C THR A 89 -1.86 1.25 4.41
N SER A 90 -2.19 2.12 5.36
CA SER A 90 -1.58 2.21 6.69
C SER A 90 -2.55 1.72 7.77
N GLU A 91 -2.03 1.00 8.77
CA GLU A 91 -2.73 0.58 9.98
C GLU A 91 -2.96 1.79 10.88
N GLY A 92 -4.01 2.52 10.57
CA GLY A 92 -4.41 3.70 11.29
C GLY A 92 -5.75 4.15 10.74
N ILE A 93 -6.80 3.68 11.41
CA ILE A 93 -8.20 4.08 11.27
C ILE A 93 -8.94 3.40 10.12
N GLU A 94 -9.88 2.56 10.55
CA GLU A 94 -11.01 1.99 9.84
C GLU A 94 -11.59 3.00 8.87
N GLN A 95 -11.48 2.73 7.57
CA GLN A 95 -12.53 3.20 6.67
C GLN A 95 -13.60 2.10 6.70
N PRO A 96 -14.71 2.28 7.43
CA PRO A 96 -15.87 1.45 7.21
C PRO A 96 -16.17 1.49 5.72
N PHE A 97 -16.41 0.32 5.16
CA PHE A 97 -16.73 0.11 3.77
C PHE A 97 -18.17 0.60 3.46
N ASP A 98 -18.59 1.73 4.00
CA ASP A 98 -19.94 2.26 3.89
C ASP A 98 -19.91 3.79 3.77
N LEU A 99 -19.80 4.26 2.53
CA LEU A 99 -20.36 5.52 2.01
C LEU A 99 -20.17 5.54 0.49
N ILE A 100 -20.62 4.47 -0.17
CA ILE A 100 -21.05 4.56 -1.57
C ILE A 100 -22.56 4.69 -1.57
N ASP A 101 -23.01 5.88 -1.95
CA ASP A 101 -24.33 6.16 -2.54
C ASP A 101 -25.57 5.85 -1.68
N ALA A 102 -25.81 6.67 -0.66
CA ALA A 102 -27.19 7.01 -0.33
C ALA A 102 -27.55 8.29 -1.09
N LYS A 103 -28.11 8.11 -2.29
CA LYS A 103 -28.97 9.10 -2.93
C LYS A 103 -29.97 9.64 -1.91
N GLU A 104 -29.78 10.88 -1.47
CA GLU A 104 -30.93 11.75 -1.21
C GLU A 104 -31.25 12.52 -2.49
N VAL A 105 -32.01 11.83 -3.35
CA VAL A 105 -32.98 12.52 -4.21
C VAL A 105 -34.07 13.01 -3.27
N THR A 106 -34.05 14.29 -2.94
CA THR A 106 -35.20 14.96 -2.36
C THR A 106 -35.90 15.75 -3.46
N TYR A 107 -37.19 15.46 -3.56
CA TYR A 107 -38.19 15.83 -4.57
C TYR A 107 -38.48 17.34 -4.64
#